data_AF-A0A3D0R4B2-F1
#
_entry.id   AF-A0A3D0R4B2-F1
#
_cell.length_a   1.000
_cell.length_b   1.000
_cell.length_c   1.000
_cell.angle_alpha   90.00
_cell.angle_beta   90.00
_cell.angle_gamma   90.00
#
_symmetry.space_group_name_H-M   'P 1'
#
loop_
_entity.id
_entity.type
_entity.pdbx_description
1 polymer ?
#
loop_
_entity_poly.entity_id
_entity_poly.type
_entity_poly.pdbx_seq_one_letter_code
_entity_poly.pdbx_strand_id
1 'polypeptide(L)'
;MSPSPETQVHVETRRRLAEATARATHQAWRGIDRHNIYGSWLGMLGGVLAIVSGGQLAAAQSTNLWLAELLGADPERPDADQIDPASLVGVDGAGRLLASVLMAPMWTALRLVAQGKPVAQAMASGQALLDAVVRTAIADTGRAADQIGMAARRDVTTYVRVPESGACSRCVILAGTRARGVSTAFLRHPNCHCGMEPVTKDHRPEPFDGKDLYDRMSAAQRRKTFGEAGVKAIDAGADLAQVVNARRGMSSATVFGRELQVTSEGATSRGIAGKRLKDLQKEPGRRYRVSRTPRLMPEEIFRLADDREHAIRLLRQHSFIV
;
A
#
# COMPACT_ATOMS: atom_id res chain seq x y z
N MET A 1 -18.81 -8.61 -7.06
CA MET A 1 -19.27 -8.56 -5.66
C MET A 1 -18.08 -8.25 -4.76
N SER A 2 -18.30 -7.62 -3.60
CA SER A 2 -17.25 -7.12 -2.69
C SER A 2 -16.75 -8.22 -1.73
N PRO A 3 -15.61 -8.04 -1.04
CA PRO A 3 -15.19 -8.89 0.10
C PRO A 3 -16.36 -9.24 1.04
N SER A 4 -16.29 -10.38 1.74
CA SER A 4 -17.33 -10.76 2.71
C SER A 4 -17.60 -9.66 3.75
N PRO A 5 -18.84 -9.51 4.24
CA PRO A 5 -19.18 -8.52 5.25
C PRO A 5 -18.26 -8.56 6.48
N GLU A 6 -17.94 -9.77 6.97
CA GLU A 6 -17.06 -10.02 8.10
C GLU A 6 -15.64 -9.51 7.80
N THR A 7 -15.14 -9.75 6.59
CA THR A 7 -13.84 -9.21 6.14
C THR A 7 -13.86 -7.69 6.03
N GLN A 8 -14.93 -7.09 5.50
CA GLN A 8 -15.05 -5.63 5.44
C GLN A 8 -15.02 -5.01 6.84
N VAL A 9 -15.76 -5.59 7.78
CA VAL A 9 -15.76 -5.15 9.18
C VAL A 9 -14.37 -5.31 9.81
N HIS A 10 -13.68 -6.43 9.57
CA HIS A 10 -12.34 -6.67 10.10
C HIS A 10 -11.31 -5.66 9.61
N VAL A 11 -11.23 -5.45 8.29
CA VAL A 11 -10.23 -4.54 7.71
C VAL A 11 -10.51 -3.09 8.14
N GLU A 12 -11.78 -2.65 8.17
CA GLU A 12 -12.17 -1.32 8.62
C GLU A 12 -11.90 -1.12 10.12
N THR A 13 -12.16 -2.14 10.95
CA THR A 13 -11.88 -2.11 12.39
C THR A 13 -10.39 -1.91 12.65
N ARG A 14 -9.53 -2.64 11.93
CA ARG A 14 -8.07 -2.47 12.05
C ARG A 14 -7.60 -1.10 11.58
N ARG A 15 -8.19 -0.56 10.51
CA ARG A 15 -7.89 0.82 10.06
C ARG A 15 -8.24 1.84 11.13
N ARG A 16 -9.44 1.74 11.72
CA ARG A 16 -9.88 2.63 12.81
C ARG A 16 -8.99 2.51 14.04
N LEU A 17 -8.56 1.30 14.39
CA LEU A 17 -7.62 1.06 15.49
C LEU A 17 -6.29 1.76 15.24
N ALA A 18 -5.68 1.58 14.07
CA ALA A 18 -4.42 2.24 13.72
C ALA A 18 -4.54 3.77 13.78
N GLU A 19 -5.67 4.33 13.33
CA GLU A 19 -5.93 5.77 13.41
C GLU A 19 -6.16 6.26 14.84
N ALA A 20 -6.87 5.49 15.67
CA ALA A 20 -7.10 5.81 17.08
C ALA A 20 -5.79 5.81 17.87
N THR A 21 -4.95 4.80 17.68
CA THR A 21 -3.61 4.71 18.31
C THR A 21 -2.74 5.88 17.87
N ALA A 22 -2.71 6.22 16.58
CA ALA A 22 -1.95 7.37 16.08
C ALA A 22 -2.44 8.70 16.67
N ARG A 23 -3.76 8.88 16.81
CA ARG A 23 -4.33 10.07 17.48
C ARG A 23 -3.90 10.14 18.95
N ALA A 24 -3.89 9.02 19.67
CA ALA A 24 -3.46 8.98 21.06
C ALA A 24 -1.97 9.35 21.20
N THR A 25 -1.09 8.80 20.35
CA THR A 25 0.34 9.14 20.37
C THR A 25 0.62 10.58 19.92
N HIS A 26 -0.18 11.12 18.99
CA HIS A 26 -0.12 12.52 18.60
C HIS A 26 -0.47 13.42 19.79
N GLN A 27 -1.49 13.10 20.59
CA GLN A 27 -1.79 13.91 21.79
C GLN A 27 -0.61 13.90 22.78
N ALA A 28 0.06 12.76 22.97
CA ALA A 28 1.29 12.71 23.77
C ALA A 28 2.39 13.61 23.17
N TRP A 29 2.60 13.57 21.85
CA TRP A 29 3.57 14.41 21.15
C TRP A 29 3.35 15.91 21.36
N ARG A 30 2.10 16.36 21.51
CA ARG A 30 1.79 17.78 21.78
C ARG A 30 2.28 18.26 23.15
N GLY A 31 2.48 17.35 24.09
CA GLY A 31 2.99 17.66 25.43
C GLY A 31 4.50 17.85 25.50
N ILE A 32 5.24 17.62 24.41
CA ILE A 32 6.70 17.76 24.38
C ILE A 32 7.10 19.20 24.67
N ASP A 33 8.03 19.37 25.60
CA ASP A 33 8.68 20.65 25.84
C ASP A 33 9.58 20.98 24.65
N ARG A 34 9.24 22.06 23.95
CA ARG A 34 9.93 22.53 22.75
C ARG A 34 11.36 23.00 23.03
N HIS A 35 11.67 23.37 24.27
CA HIS A 35 13.01 23.77 24.69
C HIS A 35 13.85 22.58 25.17
N ASN A 36 13.21 21.46 25.50
CA ASN A 36 13.86 20.22 25.93
C ASN A 36 13.21 19.00 25.25
N ILE A 37 13.30 18.96 23.93
CA ILE A 37 12.65 17.92 23.11
C ILE A 37 13.12 16.52 23.52
N TYR A 38 14.42 16.34 23.73
CA TYR A 38 15.01 15.04 24.08
C TYR A 38 14.52 14.54 25.44
N GLY A 39 14.68 15.35 26.49
CA GLY A 39 14.33 14.94 27.86
C GLY A 39 12.82 14.73 28.03
N SER A 40 12.00 15.62 27.46
CA SER A 40 10.54 15.47 27.53
C SER A 40 10.03 14.27 26.74
N TRP A 41 10.60 13.97 25.57
CA TRP A 41 10.25 12.75 24.83
C TRP A 41 10.61 11.47 25.58
N LEU A 42 11.81 11.40 26.18
CA LEU A 42 12.22 10.24 26.97
C LEU A 42 11.28 9.99 28.15
N GLY A 43 10.84 11.04 28.83
CA GLY A 43 9.84 10.92 29.91
C GLY A 43 8.48 10.38 29.44
N MET A 44 8.11 10.62 28.17
CA MET A 44 6.85 10.16 27.59
C MET A 44 6.96 8.81 26.87
N LEU A 45 8.16 8.37 26.52
CA LEU A 45 8.39 7.20 25.67
C LEU A 45 7.75 5.93 26.22
N GLY A 46 7.79 5.72 27.54
CA GLY A 46 7.15 4.56 28.18
C GLY A 46 5.64 4.52 27.97
N GLY A 47 4.96 5.67 28.11
CA GLY A 47 3.52 5.79 27.86
C GLY A 47 3.18 5.61 26.38
N VAL A 48 3.96 6.21 25.47
CA VAL A 48 3.78 6.03 24.03
C VAL A 48 3.98 4.57 23.62
N LEU A 49 5.00 3.91 24.16
CA LEU A 49 5.25 2.49 23.93
C LEU A 49 4.06 1.64 24.39
N ALA A 50 3.52 1.88 25.58
CA ALA A 50 2.34 1.17 26.08
C ALA A 50 1.11 1.35 25.16
N ILE A 51 0.86 2.57 24.68
CA ILE A 51 -0.24 2.88 23.74
C ILE A 51 -0.07 2.09 22.44
N VAL A 52 1.13 2.10 21.85
CA VAL A 52 1.36 1.44 20.56
C VAL A 52 1.34 -0.09 20.73
N SER A 53 1.97 -0.62 21.77
CA SER A 53 1.94 -2.05 22.10
C SER A 53 0.51 -2.56 22.36
N GLY A 54 -0.33 -1.77 23.06
CA GLY A 54 -1.75 -2.09 23.23
C GLY A 54 -2.52 -2.11 21.90
N GLY A 55 -2.23 -1.16 21.00
CA GLY A 55 -2.76 -1.16 19.64
C GLY A 55 -2.31 -2.38 18.82
N GLN A 56 -1.06 -2.82 18.98
CA GLN A 56 -0.54 -4.02 18.31
C GLN A 56 -1.25 -5.27 18.80
N LEU A 57 -1.40 -5.40 20.12
CA LEU A 57 -2.08 -6.52 20.75
C LEU A 57 -3.53 -6.61 20.27
N ALA A 58 -4.27 -5.50 20.30
CA ALA A 58 -5.66 -5.45 19.85
C ALA A 58 -5.79 -5.80 18.35
N ALA A 59 -4.86 -5.33 17.51
CA ALA A 59 -4.83 -5.67 16.09
C ALA A 59 -4.60 -7.18 15.87
N ALA A 60 -3.70 -7.79 16.63
CA ALA A 60 -3.43 -9.23 16.54
C ALA A 60 -4.59 -10.09 17.07
N GLN A 61 -5.20 -9.69 18.20
CA GLN A 61 -6.35 -10.39 18.78
C GLN A 61 -7.57 -10.42 17.85
N SER A 62 -7.79 -9.33 17.07
CA SER A 62 -8.92 -9.24 16.14
C SER A 62 -8.92 -10.34 15.06
N THR A 63 -7.76 -10.86 14.68
CA THR A 63 -7.64 -11.92 13.67
C THR A 63 -8.32 -13.22 14.08
N ASN A 64 -8.19 -13.65 15.34
CA ASN A 64 -8.80 -14.91 15.79
C ASN A 64 -10.31 -14.83 15.77
N LEU A 65 -10.87 -13.71 16.24
CA LEU A 65 -12.31 -13.46 16.22
C LEU A 65 -12.84 -13.44 14.79
N TRP A 66 -12.19 -12.67 13.90
CA TRP A 66 -12.58 -12.57 12.50
C TRP A 66 -12.54 -13.93 11.79
N LEU A 67 -11.46 -14.70 11.94
CA LEU A 67 -11.35 -15.99 11.25
C LEU A 67 -12.32 -17.04 11.83
N ALA A 68 -12.65 -16.99 13.12
CA ALA A 68 -13.66 -17.86 13.71
C ALA A 68 -15.09 -17.50 13.24
N GLU A 69 -15.39 -16.20 13.09
CA GLU A 69 -16.67 -15.72 12.56
C GLU A 69 -16.81 -16.07 11.07
N LEU A 70 -15.74 -15.88 10.29
CA LEU A 70 -15.75 -16.07 8.84
C LEU A 70 -15.74 -17.54 8.40
N LEU A 71 -14.90 -18.37 9.04
CA LEU A 71 -14.66 -19.76 8.64
C LEU A 71 -15.34 -20.78 9.56
N GLY A 72 -15.93 -20.32 10.67
CA GLY A 72 -16.44 -21.16 11.73
C GLY A 72 -15.39 -21.50 12.79
N ALA A 73 -15.86 -21.90 13.96
CA ALA A 73 -15.02 -22.49 14.99
C ALA A 73 -14.86 -23.99 14.73
N ASP A 74 -13.63 -24.47 14.80
CA ASP A 74 -13.33 -25.91 14.81
C ASP A 74 -12.99 -26.30 16.26
N PRO A 75 -13.90 -26.99 16.97
CA PRO A 75 -13.68 -27.40 18.35
C PRO A 75 -12.59 -28.46 18.50
N GLU A 76 -12.22 -29.16 17.42
CA GLU A 76 -11.14 -30.17 17.40
C GLU A 76 -9.78 -29.55 17.05
N ARG A 77 -9.72 -28.23 16.82
CA ARG A 77 -8.50 -27.54 16.45
C ARG A 77 -7.53 -27.48 17.64
N PRO A 78 -6.29 -27.97 17.50
CA PRO A 78 -5.29 -27.87 18.55
C PRO A 78 -5.00 -26.42 18.95
N ASP A 79 -4.80 -26.18 20.24
CA ASP A 79 -4.39 -24.85 20.74
C ASP A 79 -3.08 -24.37 20.10
N ALA A 80 -2.19 -25.29 19.74
CA ALA A 80 -0.94 -25.00 19.05
C ALA A 80 -1.14 -24.39 17.64
N ASP A 81 -2.32 -24.55 17.04
CA ASP A 81 -2.68 -23.95 15.76
C ASP A 81 -3.27 -22.52 15.95
N GLN A 82 -3.44 -22.05 17.18
CA GLN A 82 -3.87 -20.68 17.44
C GLN A 82 -2.67 -19.73 17.42
N ILE A 83 -2.88 -18.51 16.92
CA ILE A 83 -1.85 -17.48 17.02
C ILE A 83 -1.72 -17.05 18.48
N ASP A 84 -0.51 -16.82 18.95
CA ASP A 84 -0.24 -16.06 20.18
C ASP A 84 -0.15 -14.57 19.82
N PRO A 85 -1.17 -13.73 20.13
CA PRO A 85 -1.15 -12.33 19.77
C PRO A 85 -0.02 -11.55 20.47
N ALA A 86 0.40 -11.98 21.66
CA ALA A 86 1.44 -11.29 22.43
C ALA A 86 2.81 -11.41 21.77
N SER A 87 3.06 -12.50 21.03
CA SER A 87 4.31 -12.71 20.27
C SER A 87 4.55 -11.68 19.15
N LEU A 88 3.51 -10.94 18.73
CA LEU A 88 3.57 -9.94 17.66
C LEU A 88 3.70 -8.49 18.17
N VAL A 89 3.85 -8.30 19.48
CA VAL A 89 3.91 -6.99 20.14
C VAL A 89 5.35 -6.57 20.39
N GLY A 90 5.63 -5.27 20.31
CA GLY A 90 6.93 -4.69 20.69
C GLY A 90 7.97 -4.67 19.58
N VAL A 91 7.59 -5.07 18.36
CA VAL A 91 8.43 -4.94 17.15
C VAL A 91 7.65 -4.27 16.03
N ASP A 92 8.33 -3.64 15.09
CA ASP A 92 7.70 -3.16 13.86
C ASP A 92 7.62 -4.26 12.78
N GLY A 93 7.02 -3.95 11.63
CA GLY A 93 6.89 -4.89 10.52
C GLY A 93 8.22 -5.35 9.88
N ALA A 94 9.37 -4.79 10.28
CA ALA A 94 10.70 -5.20 9.87
C ALA A 94 11.45 -5.99 10.97
N GLY A 95 10.80 -6.26 12.11
CA GLY A 95 11.39 -6.96 13.25
C GLY A 95 12.28 -6.08 14.15
N ARG A 96 12.24 -4.75 13.98
CA ARG A 96 13.00 -3.82 14.84
C ARG A 96 12.23 -3.58 16.13
N LEU A 97 12.95 -3.44 17.24
CA LEU A 97 12.36 -3.11 18.53
C LEU A 97 11.57 -1.79 18.45
N LEU A 98 10.30 -1.84 18.88
CA LEU A 98 9.36 -0.72 18.78
C LEU A 98 9.88 0.52 19.52
N ALA A 99 10.47 0.35 20.71
CA ALA A 99 11.08 1.44 21.46
C ALA A 99 12.15 2.19 20.67
N SER A 100 12.95 1.49 19.87
CA SER A 100 13.97 2.11 19.00
C SER A 100 13.33 2.88 17.85
N VAL A 101 12.32 2.30 17.19
CA VAL A 101 11.63 2.93 16.07
C VAL A 101 10.90 4.20 16.50
N LEU A 102 10.32 4.20 17.71
CA LEU A 102 9.62 5.37 18.28
C LEU A 102 10.56 6.53 18.65
N MET A 103 11.88 6.36 18.61
CA MET A 103 12.82 7.47 18.78
C MET A 103 12.98 8.32 17.51
N ALA A 104 12.71 7.76 16.32
CA ALA A 104 12.94 8.43 15.05
C ALA A 104 12.20 9.78 14.87
N PRO A 105 10.93 9.94 15.32
CA PRO A 105 10.24 11.23 15.33
C PRO A 105 10.99 12.35 16.05
N MET A 106 11.51 12.07 17.24
CA MET A 106 12.25 13.02 18.06
C MET A 106 13.58 13.41 17.39
N TRP A 107 14.33 12.43 16.89
CA TRP A 107 15.56 12.70 16.13
C TRP A 107 15.30 13.51 14.86
N THR A 108 14.18 13.29 14.19
CA THR A 108 13.77 14.06 13.01
C THR A 108 13.54 15.53 13.37
N ALA A 109 12.82 15.79 14.47
CA ALA A 109 12.60 17.15 14.95
C ALA A 109 13.93 17.84 15.35
N LEU A 110 14.76 17.17 16.17
CA LEU A 110 16.06 17.71 16.60
C LEU A 110 16.98 18.01 15.41
N ARG A 111 17.03 17.12 14.41
CA ARG A 111 17.84 17.33 13.20
C ARG A 111 17.39 18.59 12.45
N LEU A 112 16.09 18.83 12.33
CA LEU A 112 15.56 20.02 11.65
C LEU A 112 15.83 21.30 12.42
N VAL A 113 15.73 21.26 13.76
CA VAL A 113 16.12 22.39 14.62
C VAL A 113 17.62 22.69 14.45
N ALA A 114 18.48 21.68 14.46
CA ALA A 114 19.92 21.84 14.23
C ALA A 114 20.25 22.41 12.84
N GLN A 115 19.38 22.19 11.85
CA GLN A 115 19.48 22.78 10.51
C GLN A 115 18.91 24.20 10.42
N GLY A 116 18.56 24.82 11.55
CA GLY A 116 18.02 26.19 11.60
C GLY A 116 16.57 26.31 11.14
N LYS A 117 15.82 25.20 11.02
CA LYS A 117 14.38 25.28 10.71
C LYS A 117 13.60 25.78 11.93
N PRO A 118 12.48 26.52 11.72
CA PRO A 118 11.61 26.92 12.82
C PRO A 118 11.16 25.71 13.66
N VAL A 119 11.23 25.82 14.98
CA VAL A 119 10.88 24.73 15.92
C VAL A 119 9.48 24.18 15.64
N ALA A 120 8.51 25.05 15.35
CA ALA A 120 7.16 24.62 14.99
C ALA A 120 7.13 23.69 13.76
N GLN A 121 7.91 24.00 12.72
CA GLN A 121 8.03 23.17 11.52
C GLN A 121 8.73 21.84 11.83
N ALA A 122 9.79 21.87 12.64
CA ALA A 122 10.51 20.68 13.07
C ALA A 122 9.61 19.73 13.87
N MET A 123 8.85 20.27 14.83
CA MET A 123 7.89 19.52 15.64
C MET A 123 6.77 18.93 14.79
N ALA A 124 6.24 19.67 13.81
CA ALA A 124 5.23 19.15 12.88
C ALA A 124 5.77 18.00 12.03
N SER A 125 7.04 18.07 11.61
CA SER A 125 7.69 16.99 10.84
C SER A 125 7.91 15.73 11.68
N GLY A 126 8.34 15.88 12.94
CA GLY A 126 8.44 14.77 13.89
C GLY A 126 7.07 14.14 14.14
N GLN A 127 6.03 14.94 14.35
CA GLN A 127 4.66 14.46 14.52
C GLN A 127 4.16 13.66 13.30
N ALA A 128 4.36 14.18 12.09
CA ALA A 128 3.96 13.50 10.86
C ALA A 128 4.66 12.14 10.71
N LEU A 129 5.94 12.05 11.11
CA LEU A 129 6.67 10.78 11.13
C LEU A 129 6.12 9.84 12.21
N LEU A 130 5.83 10.32 13.42
CA LEU A 130 5.22 9.51 14.48
C LEU A 130 3.90 8.91 14.03
N ASP A 131 3.02 9.73 13.45
CA ASP A 131 1.73 9.27 12.93
C ASP A 131 1.91 8.18 11.85
N ALA A 132 2.87 8.35 10.94
CA ALA A 132 3.15 7.37 9.90
C ALA A 132 3.73 6.06 10.45
N VAL A 133 4.66 6.15 11.41
CA VAL A 133 5.28 4.99 12.08
C VAL A 133 4.23 4.19 12.83
N VAL A 134 3.42 4.84 13.65
CA VAL A 134 2.40 4.18 14.49
C VAL A 134 1.36 3.49 13.61
N ARG A 135 0.79 4.19 12.62
CA ARG A 135 -0.20 3.58 11.70
C ARG A 135 0.39 2.38 10.97
N THR A 136 1.64 2.48 10.53
CA THR A 136 2.31 1.38 9.83
C THR A 136 2.56 0.19 10.76
N ALA A 137 3.04 0.42 11.98
CA ALA A 137 3.29 -0.64 12.95
C ALA A 137 2.01 -1.42 13.30
N ILE A 138 0.90 -0.72 13.59
CA ILE A 138 -0.38 -1.39 13.89
C ILE A 138 -0.90 -2.17 12.68
N ALA A 139 -0.87 -1.58 11.50
CA ALA A 139 -1.33 -2.23 10.28
C ALA A 139 -0.47 -3.44 9.90
N ASP A 140 0.85 -3.38 10.12
CA ASP A 140 1.77 -4.49 9.88
C ASP A 140 1.54 -5.64 10.87
N THR A 141 1.38 -5.36 12.17
CA THR A 141 1.04 -6.37 13.18
C THR A 141 -0.26 -7.09 12.80
N GLY A 142 -1.32 -6.35 12.45
CA GLY A 142 -2.58 -6.97 12.03
C GLY A 142 -2.44 -7.84 10.79
N ARG A 143 -1.66 -7.43 9.79
CA ARG A 143 -1.44 -8.23 8.57
C ARG A 143 -0.61 -9.48 8.85
N ALA A 144 0.40 -9.37 9.70
CA ALA A 144 1.19 -10.52 10.14
C ALA A 144 0.30 -11.52 10.89
N ALA A 145 -0.55 -11.03 11.81
CA ALA A 145 -1.52 -11.85 12.52
C ALA A 145 -2.46 -12.57 11.56
N ASP A 146 -3.09 -11.87 10.61
CA ASP A 146 -3.94 -12.49 9.58
C ASP A 146 -3.19 -13.58 8.80
N GLN A 147 -1.97 -13.30 8.36
CA GLN A 147 -1.19 -14.26 7.57
C GLN A 147 -0.84 -15.50 8.39
N ILE A 148 -0.43 -15.34 9.66
CA ILE A 148 -0.13 -16.47 10.56
C ILE A 148 -1.42 -17.24 10.87
N GLY A 149 -2.50 -16.54 11.18
CA GLY A 149 -3.80 -17.14 11.49
C GLY A 149 -4.39 -17.93 10.32
N MET A 150 -4.22 -17.45 9.09
CA MET A 150 -4.56 -18.20 7.89
C MET A 150 -3.60 -19.37 7.66
N ALA A 151 -2.29 -19.19 7.83
CA ALA A 151 -1.31 -20.26 7.61
C ALA A 151 -1.44 -21.42 8.63
N ALA A 152 -1.90 -21.11 9.84
CA ALA A 152 -2.17 -22.10 10.88
C ALA A 152 -3.52 -22.85 10.68
N ARG A 153 -4.28 -22.53 9.63
CA ARG A 153 -5.56 -23.17 9.28
C ARG A 153 -5.37 -24.00 8.01
N ARG A 154 -5.46 -25.33 8.14
CA ARG A 154 -5.15 -26.28 7.04
C ARG A 154 -6.12 -26.19 5.86
N ASP A 155 -7.35 -25.77 6.10
CA ASP A 155 -8.40 -25.55 5.12
C ASP A 155 -8.17 -24.28 4.28
N VAL A 156 -7.36 -23.33 4.77
CA VAL A 156 -6.99 -22.12 4.03
C VAL A 156 -5.88 -22.41 3.04
N THR A 157 -6.22 -22.40 1.76
CA THR A 157 -5.29 -22.74 0.67
C THR A 157 -4.58 -21.51 0.10
N THR A 158 -5.28 -20.38 0.06
CA THR A 158 -4.80 -19.11 -0.44
C THR A 158 -5.59 -17.96 0.18
N TYR A 159 -5.32 -16.72 -0.25
CA TYR A 159 -6.09 -15.54 0.11
C TYR A 159 -6.32 -14.65 -1.11
N VAL A 160 -7.39 -13.85 -1.08
CA VAL A 160 -7.59 -12.72 -2.00
C VAL A 160 -7.16 -11.42 -1.34
N ARG A 161 -6.66 -10.49 -2.15
CA ARG A 161 -6.32 -9.14 -1.70
C ARG A 161 -7.58 -8.29 -1.58
N VAL A 162 -7.73 -7.62 -0.44
CA VAL A 162 -8.88 -6.78 -0.13
C VAL A 162 -8.43 -5.34 0.16
N PRO A 163 -8.29 -4.49 -0.87
CA PRO A 163 -7.96 -3.08 -0.68
C PRO A 163 -9.18 -2.29 -0.21
N GLU A 164 -8.96 -1.33 0.67
CA GLU A 164 -10.00 -0.42 1.16
C GLU A 164 -9.87 1.00 0.60
N SER A 165 -10.81 1.85 0.99
CA SER A 165 -10.71 3.29 0.79
C SER A 165 -9.37 3.82 1.32
N GLY A 166 -8.70 4.65 0.51
CA GLY A 166 -7.36 5.16 0.82
C GLY A 166 -6.21 4.26 0.37
N ALA A 167 -6.48 3.07 -0.17
CA ALA A 167 -5.46 2.23 -0.78
C ALA A 167 -4.73 2.95 -1.93
N CYS A 168 -3.42 2.74 -2.01
CA CYS A 168 -2.60 3.27 -3.10
C CYS A 168 -2.94 2.57 -4.43
N SER A 169 -2.54 3.18 -5.54
CA SER A 169 -2.81 2.66 -6.89
C SER A 169 -2.31 1.22 -7.10
N ARG A 170 -1.19 0.83 -6.49
CA ARG A 170 -0.67 -0.55 -6.52
C ARG A 170 -1.57 -1.56 -5.82
N CYS A 171 -2.19 -1.17 -4.71
CA CYS A 171 -3.14 -2.04 -4.02
C CYS A 171 -4.46 -2.11 -4.79
N VAL A 172 -4.92 -1.02 -5.40
CA VAL A 172 -6.15 -1.03 -6.22
C VAL A 172 -6.05 -2.03 -7.37
N ILE A 173 -4.94 -2.07 -8.11
CA ILE A 173 -4.77 -3.04 -9.21
C ILE A 173 -4.60 -4.50 -8.74
N LEU A 174 -4.40 -4.72 -7.45
CA LEU A 174 -4.34 -6.05 -6.84
C LEU A 174 -5.67 -6.46 -6.23
N ALA A 175 -6.71 -5.62 -6.26
CA ALA A 175 -8.04 -5.97 -5.76
C ALA A 175 -8.52 -7.32 -6.35
N GLY A 176 -9.01 -8.21 -5.48
CA GLY A 176 -9.55 -9.51 -5.89
C GLY A 176 -8.51 -10.51 -6.43
N THR A 177 -7.24 -10.12 -6.56
CA THR A 177 -6.19 -11.05 -7.00
C THR A 177 -5.93 -12.11 -5.95
N ARG A 178 -5.84 -13.37 -6.39
CA ARG A 178 -5.51 -14.51 -5.54
C ARG A 178 -4.00 -14.65 -5.41
N ALA A 179 -3.54 -14.87 -4.19
CA ALA A 179 -2.18 -15.30 -3.94
C ALA A 179 -1.94 -16.70 -4.54
N ARG A 180 -0.67 -17.06 -4.76
CA ARG A 180 -0.31 -18.41 -5.24
C ARG A 180 -0.50 -19.48 -4.16
N GLY A 181 -0.57 -19.06 -2.90
CA GLY A 181 -0.77 -19.89 -1.72
C GLY A 181 -0.71 -19.03 -0.46
N VAL A 182 -1.16 -19.56 0.67
CA VAL A 182 -1.25 -18.81 1.95
C VAL A 182 0.10 -18.26 2.44
N SER A 183 1.20 -18.96 2.14
CA SER A 183 2.57 -18.54 2.47
C SER A 183 3.14 -17.46 1.55
N THR A 184 2.41 -17.04 0.51
CA THR A 184 2.86 -15.96 -0.38
C THR A 184 2.95 -14.67 0.43
N ALA A 185 4.16 -14.12 0.56
CA ALA A 185 4.40 -12.92 1.35
C ALA A 185 3.51 -11.76 0.90
N PHE A 186 2.85 -11.11 1.86
CA PHE A 186 2.08 -9.91 1.62
C PHE A 186 3.04 -8.72 1.45
N LEU A 187 3.39 -8.40 0.21
CA LEU A 187 4.21 -7.21 -0.06
C LEU A 187 3.42 -5.94 0.31
N ARG A 188 4.04 -5.13 1.16
CA ARG A 188 3.48 -3.90 1.72
C ARG A 188 4.50 -2.76 1.65
N HIS A 189 4.00 -1.56 1.84
CA HIS A 189 4.77 -0.32 2.00
C HIS A 189 4.10 0.51 3.11
N PRO A 190 4.77 1.57 3.62
CA PRO A 190 4.15 2.46 4.59
C PRO A 190 2.79 3.00 4.10
N ASN A 191 1.86 3.22 5.04
CA ASN A 191 0.49 3.68 4.75
C ASN A 191 -0.30 2.77 3.78
N CYS A 192 -0.06 1.46 3.80
CA CYS A 192 -0.83 0.49 3.01
C CYS A 192 -2.19 0.21 3.67
N HIS A 193 -3.27 0.44 2.90
CA HIS A 193 -4.68 0.18 3.27
C HIS A 193 -5.22 -1.08 2.57
N CYS A 194 -4.46 -2.16 2.57
CA CYS A 194 -4.87 -3.42 1.96
C CYS A 194 -4.83 -4.54 3.01
N GLY A 195 -5.88 -5.36 3.03
CA GLY A 195 -6.03 -6.56 3.82
C GLY A 195 -6.09 -7.82 2.97
N MET A 196 -6.48 -8.93 3.60
CA MET A 196 -6.59 -10.25 3.00
C MET A 196 -7.92 -10.88 3.40
N GLU A 197 -8.42 -11.76 2.56
CA GLU A 197 -9.54 -12.64 2.88
C GLU A 197 -9.16 -14.08 2.51
N PRO A 198 -9.30 -15.05 3.44
CA PRO A 198 -8.92 -16.43 3.20
C PRO A 198 -9.73 -17.04 2.06
N VAL A 199 -9.20 -18.09 1.46
CA VAL A 199 -9.91 -18.94 0.50
C VAL A 199 -9.78 -20.38 0.97
N THR A 200 -10.92 -21.00 1.24
CA THR A 200 -11.04 -22.41 1.61
C THR A 200 -11.86 -23.15 0.54
N LYS A 201 -12.13 -24.44 0.76
CA LYS A 201 -13.01 -25.21 -0.11
C LYS A 201 -14.43 -24.61 -0.12
N ASP A 202 -14.90 -24.21 1.05
CA ASP A 202 -16.30 -23.81 1.32
C ASP A 202 -16.47 -22.28 1.35
N HIS A 203 -15.41 -21.53 1.63
CA HIS A 203 -15.38 -20.07 1.57
C HIS A 203 -14.56 -19.60 0.36
N ARG A 204 -15.27 -19.15 -0.70
CA ARG A 204 -14.66 -18.70 -1.96
C ARG A 204 -15.13 -17.28 -2.29
N PRO A 205 -14.45 -16.25 -1.77
CA PRO A 205 -14.80 -14.87 -2.11
C PRO A 205 -14.71 -14.65 -3.63
N GLU A 206 -15.74 -13.99 -4.16
CA GLU A 206 -15.75 -13.58 -5.56
C GLU A 206 -14.65 -12.53 -5.80
N PRO A 207 -14.00 -12.55 -6.98
CA PRO A 207 -13.06 -11.51 -7.33
C PRO A 207 -13.76 -10.15 -7.36
N PHE A 208 -13.30 -9.23 -6.52
CA PHE A 208 -13.66 -7.82 -6.57
C PHE A 208 -12.68 -7.08 -7.49
N ASP A 209 -13.18 -6.41 -8.54
CA ASP A 209 -12.33 -5.73 -9.53
C ASP A 209 -11.82 -4.38 -8.99
N GLY A 210 -10.55 -4.08 -9.28
CA GLY A 210 -9.96 -2.77 -9.03
C GLY A 210 -10.69 -1.64 -9.76
N LYS A 211 -11.34 -1.93 -10.90
CA LYS A 211 -12.19 -0.96 -11.60
C LYS A 211 -13.40 -0.54 -10.76
N ASP A 212 -14.08 -1.48 -10.11
CA ASP A 212 -15.19 -1.18 -9.21
C ASP A 212 -14.72 -0.33 -8.01
N LEU A 213 -13.48 -0.55 -7.53
CA LEU A 213 -12.90 0.28 -6.47
C LEU A 213 -12.67 1.70 -6.96
N TYR A 214 -12.10 1.85 -8.16
CA TYR A 214 -11.89 3.14 -8.80
C TYR A 214 -13.21 3.90 -8.97
N ASP A 215 -14.26 3.21 -9.41
CA ASP A 215 -15.57 3.83 -9.67
C ASP A 215 -16.23 4.35 -8.39
N ARG A 216 -16.02 3.67 -7.25
CA ARG A 216 -16.51 4.11 -5.94
C ARG A 216 -15.70 5.24 -5.31
N MET A 217 -14.51 5.55 -5.82
CA MET A 217 -13.69 6.66 -5.29
C MET A 217 -14.28 8.02 -5.67
N SER A 218 -14.25 8.96 -4.74
CA SER A 218 -14.47 10.39 -5.02
C SER A 218 -13.41 10.93 -5.99
N ALA A 219 -13.73 12.01 -6.72
CA ALA A 219 -12.79 12.64 -7.63
C ALA A 219 -11.47 13.05 -6.95
N ALA A 220 -11.53 13.48 -5.68
CA ALA A 220 -10.34 13.81 -4.89
C ALA A 220 -9.48 12.57 -4.59
N GLN A 221 -10.10 11.44 -4.23
CA GLN A 221 -9.40 10.17 -4.02
C GLN A 221 -8.76 9.67 -5.32
N ARG A 222 -9.50 9.68 -6.44
CA ARG A 222 -8.96 9.28 -7.75
C ARG A 222 -7.72 10.08 -8.11
N ARG A 223 -7.78 11.43 -8.00
CA ARG A 223 -6.62 12.30 -8.28
C ARG A 223 -5.46 12.05 -7.32
N LYS A 224 -5.71 11.87 -6.03
CA LYS A 224 -4.66 11.56 -5.05
C LYS A 224 -3.98 10.23 -5.33
N THR A 225 -4.74 9.21 -5.74
CA THR A 225 -4.24 7.84 -5.94
C THR A 225 -3.55 7.65 -7.30
N PHE A 226 -4.13 8.20 -8.36
CA PHE A 226 -3.70 7.97 -9.75
C PHE A 226 -3.04 9.19 -10.40
N GLY A 227 -3.06 10.37 -9.78
CA GLY A 227 -2.62 11.61 -10.42
C GLY A 227 -3.58 12.07 -11.51
N GLU A 228 -3.47 13.34 -11.93
CA GLU A 228 -4.43 13.93 -12.88
C GLU A 228 -4.43 13.24 -14.25
N ALA A 229 -3.27 13.05 -14.86
CA ALA A 229 -3.15 12.37 -16.15
C ALA A 229 -3.57 10.91 -16.08
N GLY A 230 -3.25 10.21 -14.98
CA GLY A 230 -3.69 8.84 -14.76
C GLY A 230 -5.22 8.74 -14.70
N VAL A 231 -5.88 9.64 -13.98
CA VAL A 231 -7.35 9.72 -13.93
C VAL A 231 -7.92 9.98 -15.32
N LYS A 232 -7.43 10.99 -16.05
CA LYS A 232 -7.90 11.30 -17.41
C LYS A 232 -7.76 10.10 -18.35
N ALA A 233 -6.67 9.34 -18.25
CA ALA A 233 -6.48 8.14 -19.06
C ALA A 233 -7.47 7.03 -18.70
N ILE A 234 -7.66 6.74 -17.40
CA ILE A 234 -8.58 5.70 -16.93
C ILE A 234 -10.03 6.05 -17.30
N ASP A 235 -10.44 7.30 -17.11
CA ASP A 235 -11.77 7.79 -17.50
C ASP A 235 -11.98 7.74 -19.03
N ALA A 236 -10.90 7.80 -19.82
CA ALA A 236 -10.92 7.60 -21.27
C ALA A 236 -10.88 6.12 -21.71
N GLY A 237 -10.94 5.17 -20.76
CA GLY A 237 -10.99 3.73 -21.01
C GLY A 237 -9.63 3.02 -20.95
N ALA A 238 -8.59 3.65 -20.41
CA ALA A 238 -7.31 2.98 -20.20
C ALA A 238 -7.43 1.88 -19.13
N ASP A 239 -6.72 0.77 -19.36
CA ASP A 239 -6.56 -0.31 -18.41
C ASP A 239 -5.81 0.17 -17.15
N LEU A 240 -6.41 -0.10 -16.00
CA LEU A 240 -5.92 0.36 -14.71
C LEU A 240 -4.51 -0.15 -14.43
N ALA A 241 -4.24 -1.42 -14.75
CA ALA A 241 -2.94 -2.04 -14.52
C ALA A 241 -1.87 -1.47 -15.46
N GLN A 242 -2.19 -1.12 -16.71
CA GLN A 242 -1.26 -0.46 -17.63
C GLN A 242 -0.84 0.91 -17.10
N VAL A 243 -1.80 1.73 -16.66
CA VAL A 243 -1.52 3.08 -16.12
C VAL A 243 -0.66 3.00 -14.86
N VAL A 244 -1.00 2.12 -13.92
CA VAL A 244 -0.27 2.00 -12.65
C VAL A 244 1.11 1.39 -12.83
N ASN A 245 1.23 0.29 -13.58
CA ASN A 245 2.51 -0.40 -13.74
C ASN A 245 3.50 0.42 -14.56
N ALA A 246 3.03 1.24 -15.52
CA ALA A 246 3.88 2.13 -16.32
C ALA A 246 4.80 3.01 -15.47
N ARG A 247 4.36 3.41 -14.26
CA ARG A 247 5.15 4.24 -13.35
C ARG A 247 6.42 3.57 -12.82
N ARG A 248 6.54 2.24 -12.83
CA ARG A 248 7.71 1.53 -12.31
C ARG A 248 8.97 1.77 -13.15
N GLY A 249 8.82 1.93 -14.46
CA GLY A 249 9.92 2.16 -15.39
C GLY A 249 9.87 3.54 -16.03
N MET A 250 9.22 4.51 -15.38
CA MET A 250 9.14 5.90 -15.83
C MET A 250 10.53 6.54 -15.82
N SER A 251 10.86 7.25 -16.89
CA SER A 251 12.09 8.01 -17.05
C SER A 251 11.89 9.16 -18.02
N SER A 252 12.70 10.22 -17.89
CA SER A 252 12.88 11.20 -18.96
C SER A 252 13.76 10.61 -20.07
N ALA A 253 13.37 10.78 -21.34
CA ALA A 253 14.19 10.44 -22.49
C ALA A 253 14.20 11.59 -23.49
N THR A 254 15.39 11.93 -24.01
CA THR A 254 15.52 12.92 -25.08
C THR A 254 15.31 12.27 -26.43
N VAL A 255 14.22 12.64 -27.10
CA VAL A 255 13.83 12.08 -28.41
C VAL A 255 13.65 13.26 -29.35
N PHE A 256 14.39 13.27 -30.47
CA PHE A 256 14.39 14.37 -31.44
C PHE A 256 14.59 15.78 -30.81
N GLY A 257 15.49 15.88 -29.82
CA GLY A 257 15.82 17.15 -29.15
C GLY A 257 14.78 17.62 -28.13
N ARG A 258 13.75 16.82 -27.81
CA ARG A 258 12.77 17.11 -26.77
C ARG A 258 12.88 16.12 -25.62
N GLU A 259 12.81 16.61 -24.39
CA GLU A 259 12.70 15.76 -23.21
C GLU A 259 11.25 15.27 -23.07
N LEU A 260 11.05 13.95 -23.10
CA LEU A 260 9.74 13.30 -23.02
C LEU A 260 9.66 12.40 -21.79
N GLN A 261 8.49 12.35 -21.14
CA GLN A 261 8.21 11.36 -20.11
C GLN A 261 7.82 10.03 -20.76
N VAL A 262 8.66 9.01 -20.58
CA VAL A 262 8.50 7.68 -21.19
C VAL A 262 8.52 6.58 -20.14
N THR A 263 8.15 5.36 -20.52
CA THR A 263 8.31 4.18 -19.67
C THR A 263 8.89 2.99 -20.42
N SER A 264 9.74 2.23 -19.73
CA SER A 264 10.25 0.94 -20.21
C SER A 264 9.30 -0.23 -19.90
N GLU A 265 8.27 -0.01 -19.09
CA GLU A 265 7.34 -1.04 -18.66
C GLU A 265 6.47 -1.49 -19.83
N GLY A 266 6.32 -2.81 -19.98
CA GLY A 266 5.55 -3.40 -21.08
C GLY A 266 6.14 -3.19 -22.48
N ALA A 267 7.28 -2.50 -22.62
CA ALA A 267 7.92 -2.18 -23.91
C ALA A 267 8.81 -3.32 -24.48
N THR A 268 8.89 -4.45 -23.79
CA THR A 268 9.63 -5.64 -24.27
C THR A 268 8.80 -6.45 -25.27
N SER A 269 9.46 -7.37 -26.00
CA SER A 269 8.80 -8.31 -26.93
C SER A 269 7.73 -9.20 -26.29
N ARG A 270 7.76 -9.35 -24.95
CA ARG A 270 6.76 -10.09 -24.17
C ARG A 270 5.56 -9.21 -23.76
N GLY A 271 5.73 -7.89 -23.75
CA GLY A 271 4.72 -6.92 -23.32
C GLY A 271 3.80 -6.46 -24.44
N ILE A 272 2.58 -6.03 -24.08
CA ILE A 272 1.55 -5.58 -25.04
C ILE A 272 2.01 -4.33 -25.78
N ALA A 273 2.64 -3.38 -25.08
CA ALA A 273 3.16 -2.16 -25.70
C ALA A 273 4.32 -2.45 -26.65
N GLY A 274 5.28 -3.29 -26.27
CA GLY A 274 6.40 -3.65 -27.15
C GLY A 274 5.95 -4.34 -28.45
N LYS A 275 4.94 -5.22 -28.37
CA LYS A 275 4.33 -5.84 -29.56
C LYS A 275 3.63 -4.82 -30.47
N ARG A 276 2.97 -3.81 -29.89
CA ARG A 276 2.24 -2.77 -30.63
C ARG A 276 3.18 -1.72 -31.25
N LEU A 277 4.20 -1.29 -30.51
CA LEU A 277 5.17 -0.27 -30.92
C LEU A 277 6.23 -0.76 -31.93
N LYS A 278 6.42 -2.08 -32.04
CA LYS A 278 7.34 -2.75 -32.98
C LYS A 278 8.79 -2.26 -32.80
N ASP A 279 9.61 -2.35 -33.86
CA ASP A 279 11.05 -2.04 -33.87
C ASP A 279 11.84 -2.63 -32.66
N LEU A 280 11.66 -3.94 -32.47
CA LEU A 280 12.23 -4.66 -31.34
C LEU A 280 13.72 -4.92 -31.56
N GLN A 281 14.59 -4.41 -30.70
CA GLN A 281 16.03 -4.68 -30.75
C GLN A 281 16.54 -5.40 -29.51
N LYS A 282 17.62 -6.16 -29.67
CA LYS A 282 18.29 -6.87 -28.59
C LYS A 282 19.36 -5.95 -28.02
N GLU A 283 19.13 -5.44 -26.82
CA GLU A 283 20.14 -4.64 -26.11
C GLU A 283 21.09 -5.53 -25.31
N PRO A 284 22.39 -5.19 -25.21
CA PRO A 284 23.34 -5.87 -24.34
C PRO A 284 22.82 -5.94 -22.89
N GLY A 285 22.94 -7.10 -22.26
CA GLY A 285 22.49 -7.33 -20.87
C GLY A 285 20.98 -7.48 -20.66
N ARG A 286 20.12 -7.23 -21.67
CA ARG A 286 18.66 -7.45 -21.56
C ARG A 286 18.28 -8.85 -22.00
N ARG A 287 17.46 -9.54 -21.19
CA ARG A 287 16.94 -10.89 -21.53
C ARG A 287 16.04 -10.89 -22.77
N TYR A 288 15.17 -9.90 -22.92
CA TYR A 288 14.20 -9.79 -24.02
C TYR A 288 14.54 -8.63 -24.96
N ARG A 289 14.03 -8.68 -26.21
CA ARG A 289 14.10 -7.54 -27.14
C ARG A 289 13.19 -6.41 -26.62
N VAL A 290 13.57 -5.16 -26.85
CA VAL A 290 12.85 -3.96 -26.40
C VAL A 290 12.54 -3.09 -27.62
N SER A 291 11.37 -2.45 -27.63
CA SER A 291 10.98 -1.50 -28.67
C SER A 291 11.86 -0.25 -28.60
N ARG A 292 12.46 0.17 -29.73
CA ARG A 292 13.14 1.48 -29.80
C ARG A 292 12.16 2.64 -29.83
N THR A 293 10.96 2.42 -30.34
CA THR A 293 9.88 3.40 -30.27
C THR A 293 9.54 3.64 -28.79
N PRO A 294 9.70 4.87 -28.27
CA PRO A 294 9.42 5.16 -26.88
C PRO A 294 7.94 4.95 -26.54
N ARG A 295 7.67 4.33 -25.39
CA ARG A 295 6.31 4.29 -24.83
C ARG A 295 6.09 5.55 -24.00
N LEU A 296 5.30 6.48 -24.50
CA LEU A 296 5.00 7.74 -23.80
C LEU A 296 4.18 7.47 -22.52
N MET A 297 4.37 8.29 -21.48
CA MET A 297 3.51 8.28 -20.29
C MET A 297 2.19 9.02 -20.54
N PRO A 298 1.10 8.75 -19.80
CA PRO A 298 -0.15 9.50 -19.93
C PRO A 298 0.03 11.01 -19.79
N GLU A 299 0.88 11.44 -18.85
CA GLU A 299 1.26 12.84 -18.65
C GLU A 299 1.80 13.48 -19.93
N GLU A 300 2.62 12.74 -20.68
CA GLU A 300 3.21 13.19 -21.94
C GLU A 300 2.20 13.14 -23.09
N ILE A 301 1.37 12.10 -23.14
CA ILE A 301 0.31 11.95 -24.14
C ILE A 301 -0.65 13.15 -24.09
N PHE A 302 -1.10 13.53 -22.89
CA PHE A 302 -2.00 14.67 -22.74
C PHE A 302 -1.31 16.03 -22.96
N ARG A 303 0.02 16.09 -22.88
CA ARG A 303 0.80 17.28 -23.22
C ARG A 303 0.94 17.47 -24.73
N LEU A 304 1.02 16.37 -25.49
CA LEU A 304 1.20 16.38 -26.94
C LEU A 304 -0.11 16.36 -27.73
N ALA A 305 -1.20 15.89 -27.13
CA ALA A 305 -2.49 15.80 -27.80
C ALA A 305 -3.14 17.17 -27.96
N ASP A 306 -3.54 17.50 -29.19
CA ASP A 306 -4.27 18.74 -29.51
C ASP A 306 -5.73 18.69 -29.03
N ASP A 307 -6.33 17.49 -29.05
CA ASP A 307 -7.72 17.26 -28.68
C ASP A 307 -7.94 15.88 -28.03
N ARG A 308 -9.18 15.62 -27.59
CA ARG A 308 -9.56 14.36 -26.92
C ARG A 308 -9.38 13.14 -27.82
N GLU A 309 -9.69 13.23 -29.11
CA GLU A 309 -9.57 12.09 -30.03
C GLU A 309 -8.11 11.76 -30.29
N HIS A 310 -7.25 12.78 -30.44
CA HIS A 310 -5.81 12.64 -30.54
C HIS A 310 -5.26 11.96 -29.28
N ALA A 311 -5.68 12.38 -28.08
CA ALA A 311 -5.27 11.74 -26.84
C ALA A 311 -5.68 10.25 -26.79
N ILE A 312 -6.91 9.91 -27.19
CA ILE A 312 -7.39 8.52 -27.23
C ILE A 312 -6.59 7.69 -28.25
N ARG A 313 -6.28 8.24 -29.42
CA ARG A 313 -5.42 7.57 -30.42
C ARG A 313 -4.04 7.25 -29.84
N LEU A 314 -3.41 8.21 -29.16
CA LEU A 314 -2.11 8.02 -28.51
C LEU A 314 -2.18 7.01 -27.36
N LEU A 315 -3.22 7.03 -26.52
CA LEU A 315 -3.43 6.04 -25.46
C LEU A 315 -3.57 4.61 -26.00
N ARG A 316 -4.25 4.44 -27.15
CA ARG A 316 -4.31 3.15 -27.86
C ARG A 316 -2.95 2.77 -28.45
N GLN A 317 -2.26 3.70 -29.11
CA GLN A 317 -0.94 3.46 -29.72
C GLN A 317 0.09 2.98 -28.69
N HIS A 318 0.08 3.56 -27.48
CA HIS A 318 0.99 3.21 -26.38
C HIS A 318 0.45 2.12 -25.44
N SER A 319 -0.62 1.42 -25.84
CA SER A 319 -1.23 0.29 -25.12
C SER A 319 -1.61 0.60 -23.68
N PHE A 320 -2.15 1.79 -23.43
CA PHE A 320 -2.90 2.07 -22.20
C PHE A 320 -4.35 1.64 -22.36
N ILE A 321 -4.94 1.84 -23.54
CA ILE A 321 -6.21 1.24 -23.93
C ILE A 321 -5.86 -0.03 -24.73
N VAL A 322 -6.18 -1.20 -24.19
CA VAL A 322 -5.77 -2.51 -24.72
C VAL A 322 -6.83 -3.15 -25.58
#